data_AF-B2LWK1-F1
#
_entry.id   AF-B2LWK1-F1
#
_cell.length_a   1.000
_cell.length_b   1.000
_cell.length_c   1.000
_cell.angle_alpha   90.00
_cell.angle_beta   90.00
_cell.angle_gamma   90.00
#
_symmetry.space_group_name_H-M   'P 1'
#
loop_
_entity.id
_entity.type
_entity.pdbx_description
1 polymer ?
#
loop_
_entity_poly.entity_id
_entity_poly.type
_entity_poly.pdbx_seq_one_letter_code
_entity_poly.pdbx_strand_id
1 'polypeptide(L)'
;SISVTLDPDHLCTTTSVAVSPAFTHDRMWLNGKVRQIDRSIDERCYLKEVRSCANDVEDEKEGVLKSLKGLGDLHVHMCPTIDFPTAA
;
A
#
# COMPACT_ATOMS: atom_id res chain seq x y z
N SER A 1 21.61 -3.09 -14.16
CA SER A 1 22.23 -2.19 -13.16
C SER A 1 22.79 -3.03 -12.04
N ILE A 2 23.69 -2.47 -11.22
CA ILE A 2 24.16 -3.07 -9.96
C ILE A 2 23.83 -2.05 -8.86
N SER A 3 23.24 -2.50 -7.76
CA SER A 3 22.84 -1.66 -6.63
C SER A 3 23.28 -2.29 -5.31
N VAL A 4 23.40 -1.45 -4.27
CA VAL A 4 23.70 -1.85 -2.89
C VAL A 4 22.53 -1.43 -2.01
N THR A 5 22.02 -2.35 -1.20
CA THR A 5 20.98 -2.06 -0.21
C THR A 5 21.61 -1.33 0.98
N LEU A 6 21.05 -0.17 1.34
CA LEU A 6 21.48 0.63 2.48
C LEU A 6 20.78 0.17 3.77
N ASP A 7 21.36 0.54 4.91
CA ASP A 7 20.81 0.21 6.22
C ASP A 7 19.47 0.95 6.45
N PRO A 8 18.38 0.23 6.79
CA PRO A 8 17.07 0.85 7.03
C PRO A 8 17.06 1.82 8.22
N ASP A 9 18.01 1.72 9.17
CA ASP A 9 18.12 2.64 10.30
C ASP A 9 18.52 4.06 9.86
N HIS A 10 19.14 4.18 8.69
CA HIS A 10 19.56 5.46 8.14
C HIS A 10 18.60 5.98 7.07
N LEU A 11 18.05 5.07 6.26
CA LEU A 11 17.41 5.41 4.99
C LEU A 11 16.30 4.40 4.70
N CYS A 12 15.09 4.65 5.21
CA CYS A 12 13.93 3.81 4.94
C CYS A 12 12.65 4.60 4.63
N THR A 13 11.70 3.91 4.02
CA THR A 13 10.34 4.39 3.84
C THR A 13 9.40 3.40 4.49
N THR A 14 8.73 3.85 5.55
CA THR A 14 7.73 3.03 6.24
C THR A 14 6.38 3.25 5.59
N THR A 15 5.77 2.18 5.05
CA THR A 15 4.45 2.26 4.41
C THR A 15 3.43 1.45 5.19
N SER A 16 2.44 2.14 5.75
CA SER A 16 1.26 1.48 6.34
C SER A 16 0.17 1.32 5.28
N VAL A 17 -0.41 0.12 5.18
CA VAL A 17 -1.48 -0.20 4.24
C VAL A 17 -2.68 -0.74 5.01
N ALA A 18 -3.87 -0.28 4.65
CA ALA A 18 -5.12 -0.73 5.21
C ALA A 18 -6.16 -1.00 4.13
N VAL A 19 -7.01 -1.98 4.36
CA VAL A 19 -8.11 -2.37 3.48
C VAL A 19 -9.38 -2.45 4.32
N SER A 20 -10.48 -1.88 3.83
CA SER A 20 -11.76 -1.90 4.55
C SER A 20 -12.95 -1.76 3.58
N PRO A 21 -14.07 -2.47 3.83
CA PRO A 21 -15.34 -2.25 3.13
C PRO A 21 -15.89 -0.84 3.27
N ALA A 22 -15.48 -0.08 4.30
CA ALA A 22 -15.91 1.30 4.50
C ALA A 22 -15.19 2.30 3.58
N PHE A 23 -14.10 1.88 2.92
CA PHE A 23 -13.37 2.74 1.99
C PHE A 23 -14.11 2.80 0.66
N THR A 24 -14.19 3.98 0.05
CA THR A 24 -14.93 4.22 -1.21
C THR A 24 -14.03 4.42 -2.42
N HIS A 25 -12.74 4.67 -2.19
CA HIS A 25 -11.75 4.95 -3.22
C HIS A 25 -10.36 4.55 -2.73
N ASP A 26 -9.47 4.21 -3.67
CA ASP A 26 -8.05 4.03 -3.35
C ASP A 26 -7.42 5.41 -3.04
N ARG A 27 -6.69 5.51 -1.92
CA ARG A 27 -6.05 6.77 -1.48
C ARG A 27 -4.65 6.53 -0.95
N MET A 28 -3.77 7.49 -1.20
CA MET A 28 -2.41 7.49 -0.68
C MET A 28 -2.13 8.78 0.08
N TRP A 29 -1.35 8.71 1.15
CA TRP A 29 -0.82 9.87 1.87
C TRP A 29 0.69 9.78 1.87
N LEU A 30 1.35 10.72 1.19
CA LEU A 30 2.81 10.80 1.23
C LEU A 30 3.21 11.85 2.25
N ASN A 31 3.90 11.45 3.31
CA ASN A 31 4.29 12.33 4.42
C ASN A 31 3.09 13.14 4.96
N GLY A 32 1.95 12.47 5.14
CA GLY A 32 0.71 13.08 5.63
C GLY A 32 -0.09 13.90 4.61
N LYS A 33 0.43 14.12 3.39
CA LYS A 33 -0.30 14.85 2.33
C LYS A 33 -1.06 13.91 1.42
N VAL A 34 -2.36 14.15 1.26
CA VAL A 34 -3.24 13.35 0.39
C VAL A 34 -2.74 13.40 -1.06
N ARG A 35 -2.61 12.23 -1.67
CA ARG A 35 -2.42 12.02 -3.10
C ARG A 35 -3.55 11.14 -3.61
N GLN A 36 -4.27 11.62 -4.63
CA GLN A 36 -5.24 10.78 -5.33
C GLN A 36 -4.49 9.80 -6.24
N ILE A 37 -4.85 8.52 -6.18
CA ILE A 37 -4.28 7.45 -7.02
C ILE A 37 -5.00 7.44 -8.39
N ASP A 38 -5.32 8.61 -8.93
CA ASP A 38 -6.07 8.74 -10.18
C ASP A 38 -5.20 9.16 -11.37
N ARG A 39 -3.97 9.66 -11.17
CA ARG A 39 -3.25 10.42 -12.23
C ARG A 39 -2.09 9.72 -12.93
N SER A 40 -1.53 8.63 -12.41
CA SER A 40 -0.40 7.95 -13.06
C SER A 40 -0.73 6.51 -13.46
N ILE A 41 -0.20 6.08 -14.61
CA ILE A 41 -0.29 4.69 -15.09
C ILE A 41 0.38 3.74 -14.08
N ASP A 42 1.46 4.19 -13.44
CA ASP A 42 2.31 3.35 -12.59
C ASP A 42 1.63 2.97 -11.26
N GLU A 43 0.96 3.91 -10.58
CA GLU A 43 0.26 3.64 -9.32
C GLU A 43 -0.95 2.70 -9.52
N ARG A 44 -1.65 2.85 -10.66
CA ARG A 44 -2.76 1.96 -11.04
C ARG A 44 -2.27 0.55 -11.41
N CYS A 45 -1.18 0.46 -12.17
CA CYS A 45 -0.56 -0.82 -12.53
C CYS A 45 -0.07 -1.56 -11.29
N TYR A 46 0.62 -0.88 -10.37
CA TYR A 46 1.08 -1.48 -9.11
C TYR A 46 -0.06 -2.11 -8.31
N LEU A 47 -1.14 -1.35 -8.06
CA LEU A 47 -2.28 -1.86 -7.29
C LEU A 47 -2.98 -3.02 -8.01
N LYS A 48 -3.08 -2.97 -9.34
CA LYS A 48 -3.69 -4.04 -10.14
C LYS A 48 -2.89 -5.35 -10.01
N GLU A 49 -1.57 -5.29 -10.16
CA GLU A 49 -0.72 -6.48 -10.06
C GLU A 49 -0.72 -7.06 -8.65
N VAL A 50 -0.62 -6.22 -7.62
CA VAL A 50 -0.70 -6.66 -6.21
C VAL A 50 -2.05 -7.34 -5.92
N ARG A 51 -3.16 -6.77 -6.40
CA ARG A 51 -4.50 -7.38 -6.27
C ARG A 51 -4.60 -8.71 -7.02
N SER A 52 -3.95 -8.84 -8.17
CA SER A 52 -3.96 -10.10 -8.93
C SER A 52 -3.22 -11.25 -8.23
N CYS A 53 -2.24 -10.91 -7.39
CA CYS A 53 -1.46 -11.85 -6.58
C CYS A 53 -2.02 -12.07 -5.17
N ALA A 54 -3.09 -11.37 -4.79
CA ALA A 54 -3.69 -11.52 -3.47
C ALA A 54 -4.24 -12.96 -3.30
N ASN A 55 -4.24 -13.47 -2.07
CA ASN A 55 -4.77 -14.78 -1.70
C ASN A 55 -5.74 -14.65 -0.52
N ASP A 56 -6.53 -15.70 -0.26
CA ASP A 56 -7.42 -15.75 0.91
C ASP A 56 -6.60 -15.48 2.19
N VAL A 57 -7.13 -14.62 3.06
CA VAL A 57 -6.45 -14.26 4.32
C VAL A 57 -7.30 -14.74 5.49
N GLU A 58 -6.71 -15.53 6.37
CA GLU A 58 -7.27 -15.84 7.70
C GLU A 58 -6.74 -14.84 8.71
N ASP A 59 -7.66 -14.13 9.36
CA ASP A 59 -7.30 -13.29 10.51
C ASP A 59 -7.37 -14.13 11.78
N GLU A 60 -6.22 -14.50 12.35
CA GLU A 60 -6.13 -15.33 13.56
C GLU A 60 -6.84 -14.72 14.76
N LYS A 61 -7.01 -13.39 14.81
CA LYS A 61 -7.65 -12.70 15.94
C LYS A 61 -9.17 -12.64 15.80
N GLU A 62 -9.68 -12.53 14.57
CA GLU A 62 -11.12 -12.45 14.32
C GLU A 62 -11.72 -13.80 13.89
N GLY A 63 -10.90 -14.80 13.55
CA GLY A 63 -11.35 -16.11 13.06
C GLY A 63 -12.08 -16.04 11.73
N VAL A 64 -11.95 -14.93 10.99
CA VAL A 64 -12.66 -14.68 9.73
C VAL A 64 -11.75 -14.98 8.57
N LEU A 65 -12.18 -15.92 7.73
CA LEU A 65 -11.60 -16.23 6.43
C LEU A 65 -12.11 -15.18 5.43
N LYS A 66 -11.28 -14.17 5.11
CA LYS A 66 -11.63 -13.12 4.14
C LYS A 66 -11.28 -13.65 2.76
N SER A 67 -12.32 -14.10 2.04
CA SER A 67 -12.17 -14.59 0.67
C SER A 67 -11.63 -13.49 -0.26
N LEU A 68 -10.67 -13.86 -1.09
CA LEU A 68 -10.02 -13.13 -2.18
C LEU A 68 -10.98 -12.28 -3.01
N LYS A 69 -12.13 -12.88 -3.40
CA LYS A 69 -13.15 -12.18 -4.20
C LYS A 69 -13.68 -10.95 -3.48
N GLY A 70 -13.79 -11.03 -2.16
CA GLY A 70 -14.21 -9.92 -1.33
C GLY A 70 -13.09 -8.94 -0.99
N LEU A 71 -11.81 -9.27 -1.24
CA LEU A 71 -10.66 -8.43 -0.90
C LEU A 71 -10.12 -7.65 -2.11
N GLY A 72 -10.13 -8.27 -3.31
CA GLY A 72 -9.69 -7.63 -4.55
C GLY A 72 -10.55 -6.42 -4.96
N ASP A 73 -11.84 -6.47 -4.60
CA ASP A 73 -12.81 -5.39 -4.84
C ASP A 73 -12.76 -4.28 -3.78
N LEU A 74 -12.00 -4.46 -2.69
CA LEU A 74 -11.88 -3.46 -1.65
C LEU A 74 -10.90 -2.36 -2.01
N HIS A 75 -11.24 -1.18 -1.53
CA HIS A 75 -10.38 -0.03 -1.65
C HIS A 75 -9.23 -0.07 -0.65
N VAL A 76 -8.08 0.44 -1.07
CA VAL A 76 -6.83 0.43 -0.30
C VAL A 76 -6.42 1.84 0.08
N HIS A 77 -6.08 2.02 1.35
CA HIS A 77 -5.51 3.25 1.88
C HIS A 77 -4.04 3.01 2.24
N MET A 78 -3.13 3.83 1.70
CA MET A 78 -1.68 3.70 1.92
C MET A 78 -1.08 4.98 2.50
N CYS A 79 -0.26 4.89 3.53
CA CYS A 79 0.35 6.06 4.18
C CYS A 79 1.88 5.90 4.32
N PRO A 80 2.64 6.07 3.23
CA PRO A 80 4.11 6.11 3.30
C PRO A 80 4.63 7.35 4.03
N THR A 81 5.61 7.09 4.89
CA THR A 81 6.42 8.08 5.59
C THR A 81 7.87 7.89 5.19
N ILE A 82 8.45 8.93 4.59
CA ILE A 82 9.83 8.96 4.11
C ILE A 82 10.66 9.71 5.14
N ASP A 83 11.63 9.02 5.76
CA ASP A 83 12.48 9.60 6.81
C ASP A 83 13.74 10.30 6.25
N PHE A 84 13.73 10.63 4.95
CA PHE A 84 14.81 11.33 4.26
C PHE A 84 14.52 12.83 4.17
N PRO A 85 15.53 13.70 4.39
CA PRO A 85 15.37 15.13 4.15
C PRO A 85 15.00 15.34 2.68
N THR A 86 13.84 15.97 2.44
CA THR A 86 13.22 16.10 1.11
C THR A 86 13.94 17.09 0.18
N ALA A 87 15.22 17.36 0.44
CA ALA A 87 16.09 18.30 -0.27
C ALA A 87 17.53 17.78 -0.47
N ALA A 88 17.77 16.47 -0.26
CA ALA A 88 19.03 15.80 -0.58
C ALA A 88 19.14 15.45 -2.07
#